data_AF-A5HHY0-F1
#
_entry.id   AF-A5HHY0-F1
#
_cell.length_a   1.000
_cell.length_b   1.000
_cell.length_c   1.000
_cell.angle_alpha   90.00
_cell.angle_beta   90.00
_cell.angle_gamma   90.00
#
_symmetry.space_group_name_H-M   'P 1'
#
loop_
_entity.id
_entity.type
_entity.pdbx_description
1 polymer ?
#
loop_
_entity_poly.entity_id
_entity_poly.type
_entity_poly.pdbx_seq_one_letter_code
_entity_poly.pdbx_strand_id
1 'polypeptide(L)' 'PAGVFNSLTQLTILDLNRNQLQALPAGVFDRLGNLQRVDLSNNQLKSVPRGATG' A
#
# COMPACT_ATOMS: atom_id res chain seq x y z
N PRO A 1 10.54 -4.56 -1.67
CA PRO A 1 11.25 -3.85 -2.76
C PRO A 1 10.34 -2.76 -3.36
N ALA A 2 10.91 -1.68 -3.89
CA ALA A 2 10.13 -0.72 -4.67
C ALA A 2 9.50 -1.44 -5.89
N GLY A 3 8.24 -1.12 -6.19
CA GLY A 3 7.51 -1.71 -7.31
C GLY A 3 7.04 -3.14 -7.15
N VAL A 4 7.04 -3.69 -5.92
CA VAL A 4 6.55 -5.06 -5.63
C VAL A 4 5.10 -5.30 -6.07
N PHE A 5 4.28 -4.25 -6.17
CA PHE A 5 2.89 -4.33 -6.61
C PHE A 5 2.67 -3.87 -8.06
N ASN A 6 3.72 -3.54 -8.82
CA ASN A 6 3.57 -2.89 -10.13
C ASN A 6 2.81 -3.73 -11.16
N SER A 7 2.87 -5.05 -11.06
CA SER A 7 2.15 -5.97 -11.95
C SER A 7 0.69 -6.18 -11.56
N LEU A 8 0.27 -5.76 -10.37
CA LEU A 8 -1.07 -6.00 -9.82
C LEU A 8 -2.05 -4.90 -10.27
N THR A 9 -2.03 -4.53 -11.54
CA THR A 9 -2.80 -3.39 -12.06
C THR A 9 -4.32 -3.56 -11.94
N GLN A 10 -4.80 -4.79 -11.79
CA GLN A 10 -6.22 -5.12 -11.59
C GLN A 10 -6.61 -5.29 -10.11
N LEU A 11 -5.70 -5.08 -9.17
CA LEU A 11 -5.97 -5.25 -7.75
C LEU A 11 -6.93 -4.18 -7.25
N THR A 12 -8.01 -4.61 -6.59
CA THR A 12 -9.04 -3.72 -6.02
C THR A 12 -8.89 -3.58 -4.51
N ILE A 13 -8.38 -4.60 -3.82
CA ILE A 13 -8.19 -4.61 -2.37
C ILE A 13 -6.78 -5.12 -2.04
N LEU A 14 -6.06 -4.38 -1.21
CA LEU A 14 -4.76 -4.76 -0.66
C LEU A 14 -4.82 -4.77 0.87
N ASP A 15 -4.81 -5.96 1.47
CA ASP A 15 -4.73 -6.12 2.93
C ASP A 15 -3.29 -6.42 3.35
N LEU A 16 -2.69 -5.50 4.11
CA LEU A 16 -1.39 -5.63 4.75
C LEU A 16 -1.50 -5.43 6.26
N ASN A 17 -2.69 -5.59 6.83
CA ASN A 17 -2.90 -5.38 8.25
C ASN A 17 -2.11 -6.37 9.11
N ARG A 18 -1.88 -6.00 10.38
CA ARG A 18 -1.23 -6.85 11.39
C ARG A 18 0.17 -7.34 10.99
N ASN A 19 0.91 -6.47 10.32
CA ASN A 19 2.31 -6.69 9.99
C ASN A 19 3.24 -5.79 10.83
N GLN A 20 4.53 -5.84 10.55
CA GLN A 20 5.56 -5.04 11.25
C GLN A 20 6.14 -3.96 10.35
N LEU A 21 5.35 -3.44 9.40
CA LEU A 21 5.81 -2.43 8.46
C LEU A 21 6.08 -1.12 9.20
N GLN A 22 7.32 -0.64 9.14
CA GLN A 22 7.74 0.64 9.74
C GLN A 22 7.72 1.80 8.73
N ALA A 23 7.87 1.48 7.46
CA ALA A 23 7.81 2.41 6.35
C ALA A 23 7.29 1.70 5.09
N LEU A 24 6.77 2.51 4.16
CA LEU A 24 6.42 2.08 2.81
C LEU A 24 7.27 2.88 1.82
N PRO A 25 7.77 2.25 0.74
CA PRO A 25 8.42 2.99 -0.33
C PRO A 25 7.49 4.07 -0.90
N ALA A 26 8.04 5.23 -1.24
CA ALA A 26 7.28 6.24 -1.96
C ALA A 26 6.76 5.67 -3.29
N GLY A 27 5.50 5.98 -3.63
CA GLY A 27 4.88 5.53 -4.87
C GLY A 27 4.61 4.02 -4.96
N VAL A 28 4.68 3.29 -3.84
CA VAL A 28 4.46 1.81 -3.84
C VAL A 28 3.08 1.39 -4.38
N PHE A 29 2.12 2.33 -4.43
CA PHE A 29 0.76 2.12 -4.93
C PHE A 29 0.49 2.78 -6.30
N ASP A 30 1.45 3.48 -6.91
CA ASP A 30 1.20 4.33 -8.10
C ASP A 30 0.69 3.56 -9.32
N ARG A 31 1.01 2.27 -9.43
CA ARG A 31 0.58 1.40 -10.53
C ARG A 31 -0.75 0.68 -10.26
N LEU A 32 -1.30 0.82 -9.06
CA LEU A 32 -2.54 0.16 -8.63
C LEU A 32 -3.75 1.04 -8.99
N GLY A 33 -3.93 1.33 -10.28
CA GLY A 33 -4.96 2.26 -10.75
C GLY A 33 -6.41 1.84 -10.48
N ASN A 34 -6.64 0.54 -10.20
CA ASN A 34 -7.95 -0.01 -9.85
C ASN A 34 -8.15 -0.21 -8.33
N LEU A 35 -7.19 0.21 -7.50
CA LEU A 35 -7.23 -0.02 -6.07
C LEU A 35 -8.28 0.85 -5.40
N GLN A 36 -9.18 0.21 -4.66
CA GLN A 36 -10.28 0.84 -3.95
C GLN A 36 -10.08 0.82 -2.44
N ARG A 37 -9.32 -0.16 -1.93
CA ARG A 37 -9.09 -0.30 -0.49
C ARG A 37 -7.67 -0.77 -0.19
N VAL A 38 -7.03 -0.11 0.76
CA VAL A 38 -5.80 -0.59 1.40
C VAL A 38 -6.02 -0.65 2.90
N ASP A 39 -5.76 -1.80 3.51
CA ASP A 39 -5.72 -1.91 4.96
C ASP A 39 -4.27 -2.00 5.44
N LEU A 40 -3.82 -0.96 6.13
CA LEU A 40 -2.49 -0.87 6.75
C LEU A 40 -2.56 -0.91 8.27
N SER A 41 -3.74 -1.19 8.85
CA SER A 41 -3.95 -1.16 10.29
C SER A 41 -3.05 -2.16 11.03
N ASN A 42 -2.76 -1.88 12.30
CA ASN A 42 -1.90 -2.74 13.12
C ASN A 42 -0.48 -2.96 12.52
N ASN A 43 0.09 -1.90 11.95
CA ASN A 43 1.50 -1.81 11.57
C ASN A 43 2.24 -0.78 12.45
N GLN A 44 3.51 -0.52 12.17
CA GLN A 44 4.38 0.42 12.90
C GLN A 44 4.73 1.64 12.03
N LEU A 45 3.85 1.99 11.10
CA LEU A 45 4.07 3.06 10.13
C LEU A 45 4.09 4.43 10.83
N LYS A 46 5.18 5.17 10.67
CA LYS A 46 5.31 6.55 11.16
C LYS A 46 4.57 7.56 10.28
N SER A 47 4.37 7.21 9.02
CA SER A 47 3.63 7.97 8.02
C SER A 47 3.07 7.04 6.97
N VAL A 48 1.98 7.46 6.34
CA VAL A 48 1.40 6.80 5.16
C VAL A 48 1.72 7.62 3.91
N PRO A 49 2.15 6.97 2.81
CA PRO A 49 2.42 7.67 1.56
C PRO A 49 1.13 8.28 0.98
N ARG A 50 1.25 9.46 0.34
CA ARG A 50 0.13 10.11 -0.36
C ARG A 50 -0.45 9.12 -1.39
N GLY A 51 -1.76 8.92 -1.36
CA GLY A 51 -2.45 7.91 -2.18
C GLY A 51 -2.99 6.70 -1.39
N ALA A 52 -2.55 6.50 -0.14
CA ALA A 52 -3.14 5.53 0.78
C ALA A 52 -4.29 6.11 1.65
N THR A 53 -4.51 7.42 1.56
CA THR A 53 -5.57 8.15 2.27
C THR A 53 -6.61 8.60 1.25
N GLY A 54 -7.56 7.73 0.98
CA GLY A 54 -8.78 7.96 0.19
C GLY A 54 -9.87 7.08 0.78
#